data_AF-A0AAV5SWF4-F1
#
_entry.id   AF-A0AAV5SWF4-F1
#
_cell.length_a   1.000
_cell.length_b   1.000
_cell.length_c   1.000
_cell.angle_alpha   90.00
_cell.angle_beta   90.00
_cell.angle_gamma   90.00
#
_symmetry.space_group_name_H-M   'P 1'
#
loop_
_entity.id
_entity.type
_entity.pdbx_description
1 polymer ?
#
loop_
_entity_poly.entity_id
_entity_poly.type
_entity_poly.pdbx_seq_one_letter_code
_entity_poly.pdbx_strand_id
1 'polypeptide(L)'
;MWSKTSSSSSHPIPKRLRRDKHAITLHLLVSTSRQKWMRLVRNADDLEEVIAIRRRLFRKVRASCLHLSLINFTKFPLNTIEEVIGECDFKQLDLTIRGGDPADCVVNFIRRHESKEISLIMEDRPLDVPTLLSLPPLSVLSATWLSGFRGAWEDEHALPERDYVEVVKRRHLSLHVPVDIGDERVLHEIVSTSAVRQWVTLRIRPPLANRVLALIRLHLENGRLGQIRPSEFIIDVNFGMAIHYKGARMSFTKCYTRREYGPGASSYYMMQIERSM
;
A
#
# COMPACT_ATOMS: atom_id res chain seq x y z
N MET A 1 15.90 6.13 -40.44
CA MET A 1 14.69 6.29 -39.60
C MET A 1 14.73 5.26 -38.49
N TRP A 2 15.19 5.65 -37.30
CA TRP A 2 15.16 4.80 -36.10
C TRP A 2 14.18 5.42 -35.11
N SER A 3 13.03 4.77 -34.94
CA SER A 3 12.07 5.08 -33.88
C SER A 3 12.63 4.61 -32.55
N LYS A 4 12.86 5.54 -31.63
CA LYS A 4 13.16 5.26 -30.23
C LYS A 4 11.90 4.75 -29.54
N THR A 5 11.90 3.51 -29.08
CA THR A 5 11.00 3.04 -28.02
C THR A 5 11.81 2.99 -26.72
N SER A 6 11.45 3.87 -25.78
CA SER A 6 11.97 3.88 -24.42
C SER A 6 11.38 2.70 -23.63
N SER A 7 12.14 1.63 -23.49
CA SER A 7 11.83 0.56 -22.54
C SER A 7 12.17 1.02 -21.11
N SER A 8 11.15 1.20 -20.27
CA SER A 8 11.31 1.35 -18.83
C SER A 8 11.96 0.09 -18.26
N SER A 9 13.21 0.19 -17.82
CA SER A 9 13.94 -0.91 -17.21
C SER A 9 13.45 -1.15 -15.77
N SER A 10 12.38 -1.92 -15.63
CA SER A 10 12.05 -2.61 -14.38
C SER A 10 13.02 -3.78 -14.21
N HIS A 11 14.10 -3.58 -13.45
CA HIS A 11 14.95 -4.71 -13.10
C HIS A 11 14.25 -5.61 -12.07
N PRO A 12 14.32 -6.94 -12.24
CA PRO A 12 13.62 -7.88 -11.38
C PRO A 12 14.29 -7.93 -10.00
N ILE A 13 13.49 -7.75 -8.95
CA ILE A 13 13.89 -8.12 -7.58
C ILE A 13 14.27 -9.62 -7.59
N PRO A 14 15.45 -10.02 -7.09
CA PRO A 14 15.89 -11.41 -7.12
C PRO A 14 14.88 -12.33 -6.40
N LYS A 15 14.33 -13.30 -7.13
CA LYS A 15 13.32 -14.27 -6.64
C LYS A 15 13.74 -15.07 -5.39
N ARG A 16 15.03 -15.05 -5.01
CA ARG A 16 15.59 -15.77 -3.84
C ARG A 16 15.54 -15.00 -2.51
N LEU A 17 15.20 -13.70 -2.49
CA LEU A 17 15.06 -12.91 -1.25
C LEU A 17 13.83 -13.29 -0.40
N ARG A 18 12.92 -14.13 -0.92
CA ARG A 18 11.65 -14.49 -0.26
C ARG A 18 11.77 -15.43 0.95
N ARG A 19 12.95 -15.98 1.26
CA ARG A 19 13.07 -17.07 2.25
C ARG A 19 13.73 -16.71 3.58
N ASP A 20 14.51 -15.64 3.67
CA ASP A 20 15.02 -15.22 4.97
C ASP A 20 14.02 -14.28 5.66
N LYS A 21 13.42 -14.77 6.75
CA LYS A 21 12.59 -13.96 7.65
C LYS A 21 13.42 -12.98 8.50
N HIS A 22 14.73 -12.90 8.25
CA HIS A 22 15.69 -12.23 9.12
C HIS A 22 16.68 -11.31 8.39
N ALA A 23 16.64 -11.24 7.06
CA ALA A 23 17.52 -10.37 6.29
C ALA A 23 16.85 -9.00 6.07
N ILE A 24 17.56 -7.92 6.40
CA ILE A 24 17.20 -6.56 5.99
C ILE A 24 17.79 -6.27 4.62
N THR A 25 17.09 -5.46 3.81
CA THR A 25 17.71 -4.87 2.62
C THR A 25 17.57 -3.36 2.65
N LEU A 26 18.66 -2.66 2.96
CA LEU A 26 18.69 -1.21 2.92
C LEU A 26 18.98 -0.72 1.50
N HIS A 27 18.02 -0.05 0.87
CA HIS A 27 18.17 0.46 -0.49
C HIS A 27 18.33 1.99 -0.49
N LEU A 28 19.56 2.47 -0.23
CA LEU A 28 19.84 3.91 -0.28
C LEU A 28 20.07 4.38 -1.73
N LEU A 29 18.98 4.63 -2.47
CA LEU A 29 19.06 5.12 -3.85
C LEU A 29 19.42 6.62 -3.90
N VAL A 30 20.71 6.91 -3.93
CA VAL A 30 21.21 8.29 -4.09
C VAL A 30 21.01 8.77 -5.53
N SER A 31 20.20 9.81 -5.76
CA SER A 31 19.83 10.24 -7.13
C SER A 31 20.68 11.42 -7.65
N THR A 32 21.92 11.58 -7.25
CA THR A 32 22.80 12.56 -7.89
C THR A 32 23.37 11.95 -9.17
N SER A 33 22.56 11.94 -10.24
CA SER A 33 22.97 11.69 -11.63
C SER A 33 23.94 10.50 -11.85
N ARG A 34 23.36 9.32 -12.11
CA ARG A 34 24.00 8.05 -12.57
C ARG A 34 24.61 7.09 -11.53
N GLN A 35 24.64 7.39 -10.23
CA GLN A 35 25.14 6.44 -9.24
C GLN A 35 24.02 5.91 -8.34
N LYS A 36 23.62 4.66 -8.53
CA LYS A 36 22.75 3.95 -7.57
C LYS A 36 23.66 3.28 -6.54
N TRP A 37 23.58 3.70 -5.28
CA TRP A 37 24.20 2.94 -4.21
C TRP A 37 23.18 1.92 -3.68
N MET A 38 23.57 0.65 -3.61
CA MET A 38 22.69 -0.42 -3.13
C MET A 38 23.53 -1.33 -2.24
N ARG A 39 23.13 -1.47 -0.98
CA ARG A 39 23.79 -2.38 -0.04
C ARG A 39 22.78 -3.21 0.72
N LEU A 40 22.80 -4.50 0.44
CA LEU A 40 22.13 -5.50 1.26
C LEU A 40 22.90 -5.62 2.59
N VAL A 41 22.21 -5.42 3.71
CA VAL A 41 22.81 -5.47 5.06
C VAL A 41 22.16 -6.65 5.79
N ARG A 42 22.90 -7.74 5.98
CA ARG A 42 22.30 -9.00 6.41
C ARG A 42 22.30 -9.17 7.94
N ASN A 43 23.23 -8.50 8.63
CA ASN A 43 23.34 -8.50 10.08
C ASN A 43 23.66 -7.07 10.60
N ALA A 44 23.66 -6.89 11.92
CA ALA A 44 23.95 -5.60 12.53
C ALA A 44 25.45 -5.21 12.43
N ASP A 45 26.34 -6.19 12.35
CA ASP A 45 27.80 -5.94 12.24
C ASP A 45 28.17 -5.32 10.88
N ASP A 46 27.47 -5.69 9.80
CA ASP A 46 27.58 -5.07 8.47
C ASP A 46 27.20 -3.57 8.49
N LEU A 47 26.41 -3.16 9.49
CA LEU A 47 25.83 -1.82 9.58
C LEU A 47 26.87 -0.77 9.99
N GLU A 48 27.79 -1.11 10.90
CA GLU A 48 28.92 -0.25 11.27
C GLU A 48 29.87 -0.02 10.10
N GLU A 49 30.17 -1.07 9.32
CA GLU A 49 30.97 -0.95 8.10
C GLU A 49 30.27 -0.04 7.08
N VAL A 50 28.95 -0.20 6.92
CA VAL A 50 28.13 0.64 6.05
C VAL A 50 28.13 2.11 6.51
N ILE A 51 28.05 2.39 7.81
CA ILE A 51 28.14 3.74 8.36
C ILE A 51 29.52 4.34 8.06
N ALA A 52 30.59 3.59 8.28
CA ALA A 52 31.96 4.03 8.01
C ALA A 52 32.18 4.35 6.52
N ILE A 53 31.73 3.46 5.63
CA ILE A 53 31.79 3.66 4.18
C ILE A 53 30.96 4.89 3.78
N ARG A 54 29.74 5.04 4.31
CA ARG A 54 28.88 6.19 4.01
C ARG A 54 29.53 7.50 4.46
N ARG A 55 30.03 7.58 5.70
CA ARG A 55 30.74 8.75 6.23
C ARG A 55 31.96 9.12 5.38
N ARG A 56 32.66 8.13 4.84
CA ARG A 56 33.80 8.34 3.94
C ARG A 56 33.39 8.83 2.55
N LEU A 57 32.35 8.24 1.97
CA LEU A 57 31.93 8.54 0.59
C LEU A 57 31.14 9.84 0.49
N PHE A 58 30.32 10.15 1.50
CA PHE A 58 29.41 11.29 1.43
C PHE A 58 29.23 11.98 2.79
N ARG A 59 29.59 13.27 2.88
CA ARG A 59 29.27 14.10 4.05
C ARG A 59 27.79 14.52 4.06
N LYS A 60 27.32 15.10 2.95
CA LYS A 60 25.92 15.45 2.69
C LYS A 60 25.47 14.84 1.38
N VAL A 61 24.31 14.21 1.38
CA VAL A 61 23.75 13.54 0.20
C VAL A 61 22.41 14.18 -0.12
N ARG A 62 22.15 14.44 -1.40
CA ARG A 62 20.81 14.75 -1.88
C ARG A 62 20.26 13.55 -2.64
N ALA A 63 19.09 13.07 -2.27
CA ALA A 63 18.41 11.97 -2.95
C ALA A 63 17.03 12.39 -3.41
N SER A 64 16.53 11.85 -4.52
CA SER A 64 15.12 12.00 -4.87
C SER A 64 14.26 11.19 -3.90
N CYS A 65 14.65 9.94 -3.65
CA CYS A 65 13.92 9.00 -2.82
C CYS A 65 14.87 8.18 -1.93
N LEU A 66 14.44 7.92 -0.70
CA LEU A 66 15.06 7.00 0.24
C LEU A 66 14.19 5.74 0.35
N HIS A 67 14.75 4.56 0.06
CA HIS A 67 14.01 3.30 0.18
C HIS A 67 14.52 2.46 1.37
N LEU A 68 13.62 2.23 2.31
CA LEU A 68 13.83 1.44 3.51
C LEU A 68 12.96 0.18 3.40
N SER A 69 13.53 -0.95 2.97
CA SER A 69 12.73 -2.14 2.66
C SER A 69 13.01 -3.33 3.58
N LEU A 70 11.96 -4.08 3.88
CA LEU A 70 12.01 -5.33 4.66
C LEU A 70 12.64 -5.15 6.05
N ILE A 71 12.37 -4.01 6.69
CA ILE A 71 12.98 -3.68 7.98
C ILE A 71 12.24 -4.39 9.11
N ASN A 72 12.97 -5.17 9.90
CA ASN A 72 12.53 -5.68 11.19
C ASN A 72 13.12 -4.79 12.30
N PHE A 73 12.33 -3.86 12.82
CA PHE A 73 12.78 -2.88 13.82
C PHE A 73 13.11 -3.49 15.18
N THR A 74 12.66 -4.71 15.47
CA THR A 74 13.09 -5.45 16.68
C THR A 74 14.56 -5.85 16.59
N LYS A 75 15.06 -6.14 15.39
CA LYS A 75 16.46 -6.55 15.16
C LYS A 75 17.38 -5.39 14.78
N PHE A 76 16.82 -4.34 14.17
CA PHE A 76 17.57 -3.21 13.65
C PHE A 76 17.00 -1.92 14.21
N PRO A 77 17.59 -1.41 15.30
CA PRO A 77 17.16 -0.20 15.95
C PRO A 77 17.11 0.99 14.98
N LEU A 78 16.10 1.83 15.14
CA LEU A 78 15.88 2.99 14.27
C LEU A 78 17.06 3.97 14.29
N ASN A 79 17.67 4.20 15.47
CA ASN A 79 18.83 5.09 15.59
C ASN A 79 19.98 4.67 14.67
N THR A 80 20.24 3.36 14.53
CA THR A 80 21.29 2.89 13.63
C THR A 80 20.92 3.08 12.16
N ILE A 81 19.64 2.92 11.81
CA ILE A 81 19.13 3.24 10.46
C ILE A 81 19.30 4.75 10.18
N GLU A 82 18.97 5.60 11.15
CA GLU A 82 19.14 7.05 11.05
C GLU A 82 20.61 7.46 10.91
N GLU A 83 21.54 6.76 11.56
CA GLU A 83 22.98 6.98 11.37
C GLU A 83 23.44 6.64 9.95
N VAL A 84 22.91 5.58 9.35
CA VAL A 84 23.22 5.23 7.95
C VAL A 84 22.67 6.28 6.99
N ILE A 85 21.46 6.77 7.23
CA ILE A 85 20.86 7.87 6.45
C ILE A 85 21.73 9.12 6.61
N GLY A 86 22.08 9.45 7.85
CA GLY A 86 22.84 10.64 8.25
C GLY A 86 22.21 11.92 7.70
N GLU A 87 23.04 12.88 7.28
CA GLU A 87 22.61 14.13 6.63
C GLU A 87 22.16 13.96 5.16
N CYS A 88 21.31 12.97 4.88
CA CYS A 88 20.69 12.80 3.57
C CYS A 88 19.44 13.68 3.47
N ASP A 89 19.42 14.63 2.52
CA ASP A 89 18.22 15.38 2.17
C ASP A 89 17.50 14.69 1.01
N PHE A 90 16.27 14.23 1.26
CA PHE A 90 15.45 13.52 0.29
C PHE A 90 14.07 14.15 0.12
N LYS A 91 13.39 13.90 -1.00
CA LYS A 91 12.02 14.37 -1.24
C LYS A 91 10.96 13.33 -0.90
N GLN A 92 11.28 12.06 -1.14
CA GLN A 92 10.39 10.92 -0.95
C GLN A 92 11.02 9.86 -0.02
N LEU A 93 10.19 9.21 0.79
CA LEU A 93 10.54 8.10 1.66
C LEU A 93 9.61 6.92 1.37
N ASP A 94 10.17 5.81 0.91
CA ASP A 94 9.44 4.55 0.77
C ASP A 94 9.87 3.60 1.88
N LEU A 95 8.95 3.29 2.78
CA LEU A 95 9.16 2.43 3.93
C LEU A 95 8.35 1.14 3.79
N THR A 96 9.01 -0.01 3.82
CA THR A 96 8.39 -1.33 3.90
C THR A 96 8.81 -2.01 5.19
N ILE A 97 7.86 -2.16 6.11
CA ILE A 97 8.09 -2.77 7.42
C ILE A 97 7.70 -4.24 7.39
N ARG A 98 8.49 -5.10 8.05
CA ARG A 98 8.27 -6.55 8.05
C ARG A 98 8.48 -7.17 9.43
N GLY A 99 7.42 -7.78 9.95
CA GLY A 99 7.42 -8.55 11.20
C GLY A 99 7.56 -7.70 12.47
N GLY A 100 7.08 -8.25 13.59
CA GLY A 100 7.06 -7.59 14.89
C GLY A 100 5.96 -6.52 15.00
N ASP A 101 5.67 -6.08 16.22
CA ASP A 101 4.86 -4.88 16.43
C ASP A 101 5.71 -3.68 15.99
N PRO A 102 5.19 -2.81 15.10
CA PRO A 102 5.93 -1.64 14.69
C PRO A 102 6.10 -0.76 15.91
N ALA A 103 7.33 -0.68 16.42
CA ALA A 103 7.62 0.09 17.61
C ALA A 103 7.28 1.57 17.38
N ASP A 104 6.89 2.28 18.44
CA ASP A 104 6.58 3.72 18.43
C ASP A 104 7.64 4.57 17.72
N CYS A 105 8.88 4.08 17.70
CA CYS A 105 9.98 4.69 16.97
C CYS A 105 9.67 4.87 15.48
N VAL A 106 9.00 3.94 14.82
CA VAL A 106 8.64 4.00 13.39
C VAL A 106 7.65 5.14 13.12
N VAL A 107 6.66 5.30 13.99
CA VAL A 107 5.69 6.40 13.86
C VAL A 107 6.36 7.74 14.10
N ASN A 108 7.21 7.82 15.12
CA ASN A 108 7.96 9.04 15.39
C ASN A 108 8.91 9.38 14.25
N PHE A 109 9.50 8.38 13.59
CA PHE A 109 10.29 8.56 12.37
C PHE A 109 9.46 9.17 11.24
N ILE A 110 8.29 8.59 10.95
CA ILE A 110 7.37 9.10 9.92
C ILE A 110 6.98 10.55 10.21
N ARG A 111 6.62 10.88 11.46
CA ARG A 111 6.25 12.24 11.88
C ARG A 111 7.37 13.25 11.67
N ARG A 112 8.62 12.90 12.00
CA ARG A 112 9.78 13.78 11.75
C ARG A 112 9.97 14.10 10.27
N HIS A 113 9.44 13.26 9.38
CA HIS A 113 9.54 13.41 7.93
C HIS A 113 8.21 13.79 7.27
N GLU A 114 7.21 14.27 8.02
CA GLU A 114 5.86 14.57 7.48
C GLU A 114 5.82 15.59 6.32
N SER A 115 6.87 16.40 6.19
CA SER A 115 7.04 17.33 5.06
C SER A 115 7.46 16.65 3.74
N LYS A 116 7.78 15.35 3.79
CA LYS A 116 8.22 14.54 2.64
C LYS A 116 7.04 13.72 2.10
N GLU A 117 7.17 13.26 0.87
CA GLU A 117 6.22 12.27 0.33
C GLU A 117 6.54 10.88 0.90
N ILE A 118 5.63 10.30 1.68
CA ILE A 118 5.88 9.03 2.38
C ILE A 118 4.97 7.92 1.88
N SER A 119 5.56 6.82 1.45
CA SER A 119 4.89 5.55 1.19
C SER A 119 5.17 4.56 2.33
N LEU A 120 4.13 4.04 2.99
CA LEU A 120 4.26 3.00 4.00
C LEU A 120 3.58 1.70 3.53
N ILE A 121 4.36 0.63 3.46
CA ILE A 121 3.91 -0.73 3.17
C ILE A 121 4.19 -1.61 4.39
N MET A 122 3.13 -2.20 4.94
CA MET A 122 3.18 -3.12 6.06
C MET A 122 3.09 -4.54 5.54
N GLU A 123 4.15 -5.31 5.76
CA GLU A 123 4.20 -6.73 5.45
C GLU A 123 4.11 -7.56 6.73
N ASP A 124 3.50 -8.74 6.60
CA ASP A 124 3.30 -9.74 7.65
C ASP A 124 2.29 -9.36 8.75
N ARG A 125 2.21 -8.10 9.19
CA ARG A 125 1.22 -7.62 10.17
C ARG A 125 0.89 -6.13 9.95
N PRO A 126 -0.38 -5.69 9.95
CA PRO A 126 -0.70 -4.27 9.94
C PRO A 126 -0.41 -3.61 11.30
N LEU A 127 -0.20 -2.30 11.29
CA LEU A 127 -0.24 -1.45 12.48
C LEU A 127 -1.62 -1.57 13.16
N ASP A 128 -1.66 -1.39 14.47
CA ASP A 128 -2.93 -1.29 15.18
C ASP A 128 -3.70 0.00 14.82
N VAL A 129 -4.98 0.03 15.16
CA VAL A 129 -5.88 1.16 14.82
C VAL A 129 -5.40 2.48 15.41
N PRO A 130 -5.08 2.59 16.72
CA PRO A 130 -4.57 3.84 17.28
C PRO A 130 -3.36 4.36 16.52
N THR A 131 -2.45 3.48 16.16
CA THR A 131 -1.22 3.83 15.45
C THR A 131 -1.51 4.32 14.04
N LEU A 132 -2.37 3.62 13.28
CA LEU A 132 -2.82 4.04 11.95
C LEU A 132 -3.47 5.43 11.97
N LEU A 133 -4.37 5.68 12.93
CA LEU A 133 -5.05 6.97 13.08
C LEU A 133 -4.11 8.10 13.49
N SER A 134 -2.98 7.76 14.10
CA SER A 134 -1.97 8.72 14.56
C SER A 134 -0.97 9.14 13.48
N LEU A 135 -0.99 8.49 12.31
CA LEU A 135 -0.12 8.82 11.18
C LEU A 135 -0.55 10.14 10.52
N PRO A 136 0.41 10.94 10.01
CA PRO A 136 0.08 12.02 9.08
C PRO A 136 -0.48 11.44 7.77
N PRO A 137 -1.13 12.27 6.92
CA PRO A 137 -1.49 11.85 5.57
C PRO A 137 -0.26 11.33 4.81
N LEU A 138 -0.40 10.19 4.13
CA LEU A 138 0.68 9.51 3.39
C LEU A 138 0.32 9.44 1.91
N SER A 139 1.31 9.34 1.02
CA SER A 139 1.04 9.09 -0.41
C SER A 139 0.53 7.66 -0.63
N VAL A 140 1.08 6.69 0.12
CA VAL A 140 0.62 5.31 0.12
C VAL A 140 0.59 4.78 1.56
N LEU A 141 -0.52 4.16 1.94
CA LEU A 141 -0.65 3.36 3.15
C LEU A 141 -1.23 2.00 2.75
N SER A 142 -0.41 0.96 2.84
CA SER A 142 -0.77 -0.38 2.37
C SER A 142 -0.40 -1.45 3.38
N ALA A 143 -1.26 -2.45 3.60
CA ALA A 143 -0.99 -3.67 4.34
C ALA A 143 -1.18 -4.87 3.42
N THR A 144 -0.14 -5.68 3.25
CA THR A 144 -0.15 -6.83 2.31
C THR A 144 0.70 -7.98 2.81
N TRP A 145 0.31 -9.22 2.51
CA TRP A 145 1.14 -10.40 2.77
C TRP A 145 2.05 -10.77 1.59
N LEU A 146 3.31 -11.14 1.86
CA LEU A 146 4.37 -11.42 0.88
C LEU A 146 4.16 -12.67 0.00
N SER A 147 3.07 -13.41 0.17
CA SER A 147 2.70 -14.52 -0.70
C SER A 147 1.25 -14.35 -1.12
N GLY A 148 0.91 -14.70 -2.37
CA GLY A 148 -0.40 -14.47 -2.97
C GLY A 148 -1.61 -15.18 -2.32
N PHE A 149 -1.57 -15.44 -1.02
CA PHE A 149 -2.67 -15.80 -0.14
C PHE A 149 -3.27 -14.52 0.49
N ARG A 150 -3.73 -13.60 -0.36
CA ARG A 150 -4.45 -12.39 0.10
C ARG A 150 -5.69 -12.74 0.92
N GLY A 151 -6.36 -13.84 0.56
CA GLY A 151 -7.54 -14.43 1.21
C GLY A 151 -7.56 -14.40 2.75
N ALA A 152 -7.03 -15.45 3.36
CA ALA A 152 -7.20 -15.67 4.79
C ALA A 152 -6.48 -14.63 5.66
N TRP A 153 -5.30 -14.18 5.24
CA TRP A 153 -4.53 -13.22 6.03
C TRP A 153 -5.21 -11.84 6.11
N GLU A 154 -5.75 -11.34 5.01
CA GLU A 154 -6.51 -10.08 5.02
C GLU A 154 -7.78 -10.22 5.88
N ASP A 155 -8.43 -11.39 5.88
CA ASP A 155 -9.62 -11.61 6.71
C ASP A 155 -9.27 -11.64 8.22
N GLU A 156 -8.16 -12.30 8.59
CA GLU A 156 -7.67 -12.37 9.99
C GLU A 156 -7.23 -11.02 10.55
N HIS A 157 -6.72 -10.13 9.69
CA HIS A 157 -6.18 -8.82 10.07
C HIS A 157 -7.06 -7.66 9.61
N ALA A 158 -8.30 -7.95 9.21
CA ALA A 158 -9.25 -6.97 8.77
C ALA A 158 -9.58 -5.99 9.90
N LEU A 159 -9.53 -4.69 9.58
CA LEU A 159 -10.01 -3.66 10.50
C LEU A 159 -11.54 -3.73 10.65
N PRO A 160 -12.07 -3.41 11.84
CA PRO A 160 -13.48 -3.11 12.00
C PRO A 160 -13.90 -1.95 11.08
N GLU A 161 -15.14 -2.01 10.59
CA GLU A 161 -15.65 -1.05 9.60
C GLU A 161 -15.54 0.42 10.05
N ARG A 162 -15.86 0.69 11.32
CA ARG A 162 -15.85 2.06 11.86
C ARG A 162 -14.44 2.60 11.98
N ASP A 163 -13.50 1.78 12.42
CA ASP A 163 -12.09 2.14 12.49
C ASP A 163 -11.54 2.42 11.09
N TYR A 164 -11.93 1.60 10.10
CA TYR A 164 -11.53 1.82 8.71
C TYR A 164 -12.04 3.15 8.14
N VAL A 165 -13.30 3.51 8.43
CA VAL A 165 -13.85 4.81 8.03
C VAL A 165 -13.06 5.97 8.62
N GLU A 166 -12.63 5.87 9.87
CA GLU A 166 -11.78 6.88 10.49
C GLU A 166 -10.40 6.94 9.82
N VAL A 167 -9.82 5.80 9.42
CA VAL A 167 -8.58 5.76 8.63
C VAL A 167 -8.77 6.40 7.25
N VAL A 168 -9.91 6.19 6.58
CA VAL A 168 -10.26 6.86 5.31
C VAL A 168 -10.29 8.38 5.48
N LYS A 169 -10.85 8.88 6.60
CA LYS A 169 -10.89 10.30 6.97
C LYS A 169 -9.51 10.92 7.20
N ARG A 170 -8.45 10.12 7.38
CA ARG A 170 -7.04 10.58 7.48
C ARG A 170 -6.41 11.01 6.15
N ARG A 171 -7.12 10.85 5.02
CA ARG A 171 -6.74 11.45 3.72
C ARG A 171 -5.40 10.97 3.14
N HIS A 172 -5.02 9.70 3.37
CA HIS A 172 -3.91 9.08 2.63
C HIS A 172 -4.23 9.06 1.12
N LEU A 173 -3.29 9.36 0.21
CA LEU A 173 -3.63 9.45 -1.22
C LEU A 173 -3.99 8.08 -1.82
N SER A 174 -3.33 7.01 -1.37
CA SER A 174 -3.65 5.64 -1.72
C SER A 174 -3.73 4.78 -0.46
N LEU A 175 -4.89 4.17 -0.21
CA LEU A 175 -5.18 3.36 0.97
C LEU A 175 -5.52 1.91 0.56
N HIS A 176 -4.76 0.96 1.09
CA HIS A 176 -4.98 -0.47 0.93
C HIS A 176 -4.74 -1.17 2.26
N VAL A 177 -5.71 -1.12 3.16
CA VAL A 177 -5.66 -1.83 4.44
C VAL A 177 -6.84 -2.80 4.47
N PRO A 178 -6.66 -4.05 4.94
CA PRO A 178 -7.75 -5.01 4.98
C PRO A 178 -8.89 -4.53 5.89
N VAL A 179 -10.11 -4.79 5.47
CA VAL A 179 -11.35 -4.44 6.17
C VAL A 179 -12.41 -5.49 5.84
N ASP A 180 -13.19 -5.88 6.84
CA ASP A 180 -14.33 -6.77 6.65
C ASP A 180 -15.60 -5.91 6.59
N ILE A 181 -15.98 -5.52 5.38
CA ILE A 181 -17.21 -4.76 5.18
C ILE A 181 -18.39 -5.74 5.16
N GLY A 182 -19.34 -5.53 6.07
CA GLY A 182 -20.62 -6.22 6.17
C GLY A 182 -21.83 -5.27 6.06
N ASP A 183 -21.67 -3.97 6.33
CA ASP A 183 -22.71 -2.94 6.29
C ASP A 183 -22.59 -2.04 5.04
N GLU A 184 -23.67 -1.93 4.29
CA GLU A 184 -23.77 -1.07 3.10
C GLU A 184 -23.59 0.43 3.41
N ARG A 185 -23.99 0.87 4.61
CA ARG A 185 -23.94 2.29 4.99
C ARG A 185 -22.51 2.79 5.11
N VAL A 186 -21.60 1.91 5.50
CA VAL A 186 -20.16 2.17 5.59
C VAL A 186 -19.60 2.48 4.20
N LEU A 187 -20.05 1.76 3.16
CA LEU A 187 -19.59 2.03 1.80
C LEU A 187 -20.03 3.42 1.32
N HIS A 188 -21.28 3.79 1.56
CA HIS A 188 -21.77 5.13 1.24
C HIS A 188 -20.93 6.20 1.95
N GLU A 189 -20.61 5.99 3.22
CA GLU A 189 -19.74 6.88 3.99
C GLU A 189 -18.34 6.97 3.36
N ILE A 190 -17.71 5.86 2.99
CA ILE A 190 -16.38 5.86 2.34
C ILE A 190 -16.40 6.65 1.02
N VAL A 191 -17.47 6.48 0.22
CA VAL A 191 -17.62 7.16 -1.08
C VAL A 191 -17.89 8.66 -0.89
N SER A 192 -18.71 9.04 0.09
CA SER A 192 -19.10 10.44 0.33
C SER A 192 -18.05 11.25 1.09
N THR A 193 -17.14 10.59 1.81
CA THR A 193 -16.23 11.25 2.75
C THR A 193 -14.89 11.57 2.09
N SER A 194 -14.78 12.67 1.35
CA SER A 194 -13.47 13.20 0.94
C SER A 194 -13.49 14.67 0.55
N ALA A 195 -12.43 15.38 0.93
CA ALA A 195 -12.08 16.70 0.40
C ALA A 195 -10.86 16.64 -0.55
N VAL A 196 -10.31 15.45 -0.82
CA VAL A 196 -9.09 15.25 -1.62
C VAL A 196 -9.21 14.09 -2.61
N ARG A 197 -8.37 14.07 -3.64
CA ARG A 197 -8.24 12.91 -4.52
C ARG A 197 -7.59 11.75 -3.76
N GLN A 198 -8.34 10.67 -3.57
CA GLN A 198 -7.89 9.48 -2.83
C GLN A 198 -8.30 8.21 -3.59
N TRP A 199 -7.41 7.22 -3.56
CA TRP A 199 -7.61 5.85 -4.03
C TRP A 199 -7.81 4.94 -2.83
N VAL A 200 -8.98 4.33 -2.72
CA VAL A 200 -9.29 3.35 -1.66
C VAL A 200 -9.49 1.99 -2.30
N THR A 201 -8.82 0.97 -1.79
CA THR A 201 -9.02 -0.42 -2.24
C THR A 201 -9.67 -1.24 -1.13
N LEU A 202 -10.80 -1.86 -1.45
CA LEU A 202 -11.61 -2.65 -0.55
C LEU A 202 -11.75 -4.08 -1.06
N ARG A 203 -11.77 -5.03 -0.14
CA ARG A 203 -12.21 -6.39 -0.43
C ARG A 203 -13.66 -6.57 -0.03
N ILE A 204 -14.47 -7.08 -0.94
CA ILE A 204 -15.91 -7.25 -0.77
C ILE A 204 -16.27 -8.71 -1.02
N ARG A 205 -16.96 -9.33 -0.05
CA ARG A 205 -17.45 -10.71 -0.19
C ARG A 205 -18.57 -10.76 -1.25
N PRO A 206 -18.73 -11.86 -2.02
CA PRO A 206 -19.72 -11.92 -3.10
C PRO A 206 -21.17 -11.56 -2.73
N PRO A 207 -21.71 -11.99 -1.56
CA PRO A 207 -23.06 -11.61 -1.15
C PRO A 207 -23.22 -10.11 -0.86
N LEU A 208 -22.14 -9.44 -0.45
CA LEU A 208 -22.13 -7.99 -0.28
C LEU A 208 -21.97 -7.29 -1.64
N ALA A 209 -21.13 -7.80 -2.54
CA ALA A 209 -20.95 -7.21 -3.87
C ALA A 209 -22.27 -7.14 -4.64
N ASN A 210 -23.06 -8.21 -4.65
CA ASN A 210 -24.38 -8.21 -5.30
C ASN A 210 -25.35 -7.23 -4.64
N ARG A 211 -25.31 -7.09 -3.31
CA ARG A 211 -26.14 -6.12 -2.57
C ARG A 211 -25.71 -4.68 -2.86
N VAL A 212 -24.42 -4.38 -2.77
CA VAL A 212 -23.84 -3.08 -3.13
C VAL A 212 -24.26 -2.68 -4.54
N LEU A 213 -24.10 -3.59 -5.51
CA LEU A 213 -24.53 -3.36 -6.88
C LEU A 213 -26.04 -3.12 -6.95
N ALA A 214 -26.86 -3.96 -6.32
CA ALA A 214 -28.31 -3.82 -6.33
C ALA A 214 -28.79 -2.47 -5.75
N LEU A 215 -28.16 -1.98 -4.67
CA LEU A 215 -28.47 -0.69 -4.04
C LEU A 215 -28.21 0.48 -4.99
N ILE A 216 -27.13 0.40 -5.76
CA ILE A 216 -26.81 1.37 -6.80
C ILE A 216 -27.54 1.06 -8.13
N ARG A 217 -28.54 0.18 -8.08
CA ARG A 217 -29.39 -0.28 -9.20
C ARG A 217 -28.62 -0.91 -10.36
N LEU A 218 -27.48 -1.52 -10.02
CA LEU A 218 -26.63 -2.31 -10.88
C LEU A 218 -26.74 -3.79 -10.53
N HIS A 219 -26.32 -4.65 -11.43
CA HIS A 219 -26.14 -6.08 -11.17
C HIS A 219 -24.86 -6.54 -11.85
N LEU A 220 -24.34 -7.68 -11.38
CA LEU A 220 -23.25 -8.37 -12.04
C LEU A 220 -23.78 -9.64 -12.70
N GLU A 221 -23.70 -9.71 -14.01
CA GLU A 221 -24.04 -10.91 -14.78
C GLU A 221 -22.82 -11.35 -15.59
N ASN A 222 -22.36 -12.59 -15.38
CA ASN A 222 -21.19 -13.15 -16.07
C ASN A 222 -19.92 -12.26 -16.02
N GLY A 223 -19.73 -11.52 -14.93
CA GLY A 223 -18.59 -10.62 -14.74
C GLY A 223 -18.71 -9.26 -15.44
N ARG A 224 -19.88 -8.94 -16.00
CA ARG A 224 -20.20 -7.63 -16.58
C ARG A 224 -21.19 -6.89 -15.69
N LEU A 225 -21.03 -5.57 -15.59
CA LEU A 225 -22.00 -4.70 -14.92
C LEU A 225 -23.16 -4.40 -15.87
N GLY A 226 -24.38 -4.61 -15.38
CA GLY A 226 -25.61 -4.21 -16.05
C GLY A 226 -26.43 -3.25 -15.19
N GLN A 227 -27.25 -2.41 -15.81
CA GLN A 227 -28.15 -1.48 -15.12
C GLN A 227 -29.55 -2.09 -15.03
N ILE A 228 -30.12 -2.15 -13.82
CA ILE A 228 -31.46 -2.69 -13.59
C ILE A 228 -32.53 -1.61 -13.87
N ARG A 229 -32.26 -0.37 -13.45
CA ARG A 229 -33.17 0.80 -13.52
C ARG A 229 -32.39 2.11 -13.62
N PRO A 230 -33.02 3.25 -13.98
CA PRO A 230 -32.39 4.57 -13.89
C PRO A 230 -31.73 4.76 -12.53
N SER A 231 -30.46 5.13 -12.53
CA SER A 231 -29.62 5.24 -11.35
C SER A 231 -28.85 6.55 -11.40
N GLU A 232 -28.54 7.11 -10.23
CA GLU A 232 -27.58 8.21 -10.10
C GLU A 232 -26.14 7.75 -10.40
N PHE A 233 -25.92 6.43 -10.43
CA PHE A 233 -24.66 5.80 -10.78
C PHE A 233 -24.59 5.54 -12.29
N ILE A 234 -23.58 6.09 -12.95
CA ILE A 234 -23.38 5.96 -14.40
C ILE A 234 -22.31 4.91 -14.68
N ILE A 235 -22.62 3.89 -15.49
CA ILE A 235 -21.64 2.90 -15.91
C ILE A 235 -20.84 3.45 -17.11
N ASP A 236 -19.51 3.44 -17.00
CA ASP A 236 -18.66 3.72 -18.16
C ASP A 236 -18.48 2.44 -18.96
N VAL A 237 -19.25 2.35 -20.04
CA VAL A 237 -19.32 1.20 -20.95
C VAL A 237 -18.00 0.95 -21.67
N ASN A 238 -17.11 1.95 -21.78
CA ASN A 238 -15.82 1.82 -22.48
C ASN A 238 -14.75 1.09 -21.65
N PHE A 239 -14.91 1.03 -20.32
CA PHE A 239 -13.97 0.36 -19.42
C PHE A 239 -14.58 -0.87 -18.71
N GLY A 240 -15.79 -1.28 -19.09
CA GLY A 240 -16.43 -2.57 -18.76
C GLY A 240 -16.80 -2.81 -17.29
N MET A 241 -16.24 -2.05 -16.35
CA MET A 241 -16.34 -2.28 -14.89
C MET A 241 -16.32 -0.99 -14.05
N ALA A 242 -16.35 0.20 -14.68
CA ALA A 242 -16.27 1.49 -13.97
C ALA A 242 -17.66 2.11 -13.75
N ILE A 243 -17.87 2.67 -12.56
CA ILE A 243 -19.13 3.25 -12.08
C ILE A 243 -18.83 4.66 -11.54
N HIS A 244 -19.59 5.66 -11.95
CA HIS A 244 -19.41 7.05 -11.53
C HIS A 244 -20.54 7.50 -10.59
N TYR A 245 -20.20 8.17 -9.50
CA TYR A 245 -21.17 8.75 -8.54
C TYR A 245 -20.58 9.93 -7.77
N LYS A 246 -21.26 11.08 -7.80
CA LYS A 246 -20.87 12.30 -7.06
C LYS A 246 -19.37 12.64 -7.16
N GLY A 247 -18.81 12.57 -8.37
CA GLY A 247 -17.37 12.85 -8.60
C GLY A 247 -16.42 11.71 -8.19
N ALA A 248 -16.91 10.60 -7.66
CA ALA A 248 -16.14 9.37 -7.47
C ALA A 248 -16.28 8.43 -8.67
N ARG A 249 -15.19 7.77 -9.02
CA ARG A 249 -15.11 6.64 -9.93
C ARG A 249 -14.82 5.39 -9.11
N MET A 250 -15.64 4.37 -9.30
CA MET A 250 -15.51 3.08 -8.64
C MET A 250 -15.28 2.01 -9.70
N SER A 251 -14.49 0.99 -9.39
CA SER A 251 -14.37 -0.18 -10.25
C SER A 251 -14.34 -1.45 -9.44
N PHE A 252 -15.06 -2.46 -9.91
CA PHE A 252 -15.04 -3.79 -9.32
C PHE A 252 -14.12 -4.69 -10.14
N THR A 253 -13.37 -5.56 -9.48
CA THR A 253 -12.59 -6.63 -10.12
C THR A 253 -12.87 -7.92 -9.37
N LYS A 254 -13.37 -8.94 -10.08
CA LYS A 254 -13.53 -10.26 -9.47
C LYS A 254 -12.15 -10.88 -9.31
N CYS A 255 -11.86 -11.33 -8.09
CA CYS A 255 -10.60 -11.94 -7.72
C CYS A 255 -10.86 -13.33 -7.13
N TYR A 256 -9.83 -14.16 -7.20
CA TYR A 256 -9.85 -15.52 -6.68
C TYR A 256 -8.70 -15.68 -5.69
N THR A 257 -8.95 -16.40 -4.60
CA THR A 257 -7.85 -16.92 -3.80
C THR A 257 -7.10 -17.99 -4.61
N ARG A 258 -5.77 -18.09 -4.44
CA ARG A 258 -4.84 -18.84 -5.31
C ARG A 258 -5.13 -20.35 -5.48
N ARG A 259 -6.16 -20.89 -4.80
CA ARG A 259 -6.69 -22.26 -5.02
C ARG A 259 -7.69 -22.26 -6.16
N GLU A 260 -7.29 -21.81 -7.35
CA GLU A 260 -8.21 -21.64 -8.48
C GLU A 260 -8.93 -22.95 -8.89
N TYR A 261 -8.41 -24.13 -8.49
CA TYR A 261 -8.97 -25.44 -8.85
C TYR A 261 -8.94 -26.48 -7.72
N GLY A 262 -9.07 -26.07 -6.45
CA GLY A 262 -9.03 -26.99 -5.31
C GLY A 262 -10.09 -26.73 -4.24
N PRO A 263 -10.37 -27.70 -3.35
CA PRO A 263 -11.25 -27.50 -2.20
C PRO A 263 -10.83 -26.27 -1.39
N GLY A 264 -11.76 -25.35 -1.12
CA GLY A 264 -11.50 -24.10 -0.37
C GLY A 264 -11.17 -22.87 -1.23
N ALA A 265 -11.36 -22.93 -2.55
CA ALA A 265 -11.37 -21.73 -3.40
C ALA A 265 -12.49 -20.78 -2.99
N SER A 266 -12.16 -19.51 -2.74
CA SER A 266 -13.14 -18.45 -2.47
C SER A 266 -12.97 -17.32 -3.47
N SER A 267 -14.08 -16.82 -3.99
CA SER A 267 -14.10 -15.60 -4.80
C SER A 267 -14.40 -14.39 -3.93
N TYR A 268 -13.80 -13.26 -4.29
CA TYR A 268 -14.07 -11.97 -3.68
C TYR A 268 -14.03 -10.90 -4.78
N TYR A 269 -14.51 -9.71 -4.47
CA TYR A 269 -14.40 -8.55 -5.34
C TYR A 269 -13.44 -7.55 -4.74
N MET A 270 -12.52 -7.05 -5.54
CA MET A 270 -11.76 -5.86 -5.20
C MET A 270 -12.51 -4.66 -5.75
N MET A 271 -12.90 -3.75 -4.87
CA MET A 271 -13.47 -2.48 -5.24
C MET A 271 -12.41 -1.41 -5.08
N GLN A 272 -12.13 -0.69 -6.16
CA GLN A 272 -11.27 0.50 -6.13
C GLN A 272 -12.17 1.72 -6.22
N ILE A 273 -11.93 2.71 -5.37
CA ILE A 273 -12.66 3.98 -5.33
C ILE A 273 -11.64 5.08 -5.55
N GLU A 274 -11.69 5.71 -6.71
CA GLU A 274 -11.01 6.96 -7.01
C GLU A 274 -11.98 8.10 -6.77
N ARG A 275 -11.69 8.98 -5.81
CA ARG A 275 -12.52 10.17 -5.55
C ARG A 275 -11.86 11.36 -6.23
N SER A 276 -12.57 12.14 -7.04
CA SER A 276 -12.07 13.42 -7.58
C SER A 276 -12.75 14.60 -6.90
N MET A 277 -12.05 15.75 -6.85
CA MET A 277 -12.61 17.01 -6.32
C MET A 277 -13.70 17.55 -7.23
#